data_AF-A0A257V6G4-F1
#
_entry.id   AF-A0A257V6G4-F1
#
_cell.length_a   1.000
_cell.length_b   1.000
_cell.length_c   1.000
_cell.angle_alpha   90.00
_cell.angle_beta   90.00
_cell.angle_gamma   90.00
#
_symmetry.space_group_name_H-M   'P 1'
#
loop_
_entity.id
_entity.type
_entity.pdbx_description
1 polymer ?
#
loop_
_entity_poly.entity_id
_entity_poly.type
_entity_poly.pdbx_seq_one_letter_code
_entity_poly.pdbx_strand_id
1 'polypeptide(L)'
;PGPFWSAWVSSERSGSLPLARYAQWKIELTGGSTVRGISLAYRNANRAPVFVSAQVNAPGEIFVRSPSQLGDRLVREIHDKDRIFPSLALAPGQDTPPQKYFLQGFRMITWKVEDPDGDEVEMKVEFRPEGGASWYTLARHVKDSFYDFDARGLPDGLYRIRLTADDDLSNPEGQGLSTVLELPDFRVDNTPPSIGLKPEGTGKLAVQATDNTAVQAVRASVDGQPWQTLEAVAGEEGGRSRSYVVTYPASGRHWIAVQAVDPFRNEATASWLTGP
;
A
#
# COMPACT_ATOMS: atom_id res chain seq x y z
N PRO A 1 -13.41 -36.52 39.48
CA PRO A 1 -13.87 -36.36 38.08
C PRO A 1 -13.14 -37.36 37.16
N GLY A 2 -13.57 -37.52 35.90
CA GLY A 2 -12.98 -38.48 34.96
C GLY A 2 -11.55 -38.12 34.51
N PRO A 3 -10.90 -38.96 33.68
CA PRO A 3 -9.47 -38.81 33.34
C PRO A 3 -9.13 -37.55 32.53
N PHE A 4 -10.11 -36.89 31.90
CA PHE A 4 -9.93 -35.67 31.11
C PHE A 4 -10.18 -34.37 31.90
N TRP A 5 -10.38 -34.48 33.22
CA TRP A 5 -10.62 -33.34 34.10
C TRP A 5 -9.40 -33.07 34.97
N SER A 6 -9.13 -31.79 35.24
CA SER A 6 -8.16 -31.42 36.26
C SER A 6 -8.59 -31.91 37.65
N ALA A 7 -7.66 -31.88 38.59
CA ALA A 7 -8.00 -32.02 40.00
C ALA A 7 -8.98 -30.91 40.43
N TRP A 8 -9.82 -31.23 41.43
CA TRP A 8 -10.69 -30.23 42.05
C TRP A 8 -9.85 -29.16 42.75
N VAL A 9 -10.22 -27.89 42.58
CA VAL A 9 -9.60 -26.75 43.25
C VAL A 9 -10.66 -26.05 44.10
N SER A 10 -10.32 -25.64 45.32
CA SER A 10 -11.24 -24.88 46.18
C SER A 10 -11.44 -23.46 45.63
N SER A 11 -12.61 -22.86 45.90
CA SER A 11 -12.99 -21.53 45.38
C SER A 11 -11.99 -20.42 45.75
N GLU A 12 -11.29 -20.56 46.87
CA GLU A 12 -10.27 -19.62 47.37
C GLU A 12 -8.97 -19.62 46.56
N ARG A 13 -8.75 -20.61 45.68
CA ARG A 13 -7.53 -20.75 44.85
C ARG A 13 -7.81 -20.72 43.34
N SER A 14 -8.91 -20.10 42.94
CA SER A 14 -9.47 -20.12 41.57
C SER A 14 -8.62 -19.41 40.50
N GLY A 15 -7.52 -18.74 40.86
CA GLY A 15 -6.73 -17.91 39.93
C GLY A 15 -5.90 -18.67 38.87
N SER A 16 -5.68 -19.98 39.00
CA SER A 16 -4.81 -20.74 38.08
C SER A 16 -5.42 -22.09 37.66
N LEU A 17 -6.58 -22.05 37.02
CA LEU A 17 -7.13 -23.23 36.34
C LEU A 17 -6.48 -23.41 34.96
N PRO A 18 -6.27 -24.65 34.50
CA PRO A 18 -5.77 -24.88 33.14
C PRO A 18 -6.79 -24.45 32.09
N LEU A 19 -6.30 -24.11 30.90
CA LEU A 19 -7.15 -23.80 29.76
C LEU A 19 -8.06 -24.98 29.43
N ALA A 20 -9.37 -24.76 29.37
CA ALA A 20 -10.35 -25.83 29.21
C ALA A 20 -11.56 -25.36 28.38
N ARG A 21 -12.21 -26.30 27.70
CA ARG A 21 -13.47 -26.05 26.97
C ARG A 21 -14.71 -26.23 27.85
N TYR A 22 -14.57 -26.92 28.98
CA TYR A 22 -15.65 -27.21 29.91
C TYR A 22 -15.21 -26.89 31.33
N ALA A 23 -16.11 -26.32 32.11
CA ALA A 23 -15.94 -26.12 33.53
C ALA A 23 -16.88 -27.05 34.31
N GLN A 24 -16.38 -27.61 35.40
CA GLN A 24 -17.20 -28.38 36.34
C GLN A 24 -17.07 -27.77 37.73
N TRP A 25 -18.19 -27.68 38.44
CA TRP A 25 -18.24 -27.22 39.82
C TRP A 25 -18.92 -28.29 40.69
N LYS A 26 -18.56 -28.30 41.97
CA LYS A 26 -19.15 -29.17 42.99
C LYS A 26 -19.35 -28.36 44.26
N ILE A 27 -20.50 -28.54 44.90
CA ILE A 27 -20.81 -27.99 46.22
C ILE A 27 -21.32 -29.11 47.12
N GLU A 28 -20.97 -29.06 48.40
CA GLU A 28 -21.50 -29.95 49.43
C GLU A 28 -22.37 -29.12 50.38
N LEU A 29 -23.64 -29.50 50.55
CA LEU A 29 -24.62 -28.75 51.33
C LEU A 29 -24.89 -29.46 52.66
N THR A 30 -25.00 -28.70 53.74
CA THR A 30 -25.37 -29.20 55.07
C THR A 30 -26.60 -28.48 55.61
N GLY A 31 -27.43 -29.16 56.42
CA GLY A 31 -28.46 -28.54 57.25
C GLY A 31 -29.60 -27.85 56.50
N GLY A 32 -30.26 -28.53 55.55
CA GLY A 32 -31.44 -27.98 54.84
C GLY A 32 -31.15 -26.80 53.90
N SER A 33 -29.87 -26.48 53.69
CA SER A 33 -29.42 -25.41 52.78
C SER A 33 -29.84 -25.68 51.34
N THR A 34 -30.19 -24.62 50.61
CA THR A 34 -30.55 -24.68 49.19
C THR A 34 -29.68 -23.73 48.37
N VAL A 35 -29.35 -24.14 47.15
CA VAL A 35 -28.60 -23.31 46.21
C VAL A 35 -29.60 -22.51 45.39
N ARG A 36 -29.50 -21.18 45.44
CA ARG A 36 -30.37 -20.28 44.66
C ARG A 36 -29.81 -19.92 43.29
N GLY A 37 -28.50 -19.99 43.11
CA GLY A 37 -27.84 -19.65 41.85
C GLY A 37 -26.33 -19.77 41.96
N ILE A 38 -25.68 -19.90 40.82
CA ILE A 38 -24.23 -20.00 40.70
C ILE A 38 -23.79 -19.03 39.61
N SER A 39 -22.75 -18.28 39.90
CA SER A 39 -22.09 -17.41 38.94
C SER A 39 -20.66 -17.89 38.74
N LEU A 40 -20.25 -18.01 37.49
CA LEU A 40 -18.90 -18.35 37.09
C LEU A 40 -18.38 -17.24 36.18
N ALA A 41 -17.31 -16.59 36.58
CA ALA A 41 -16.56 -15.69 35.73
C ALA A 41 -15.42 -16.47 35.06
N TYR A 42 -15.26 -16.29 33.76
CA TYR A 42 -14.19 -16.89 32.97
C TYR A 42 -13.74 -15.91 31.89
N ARG A 43 -12.54 -16.14 31.36
CA ARG A 43 -12.01 -15.42 30.20
C ARG A 43 -11.66 -16.43 29.11
N ASN A 44 -12.04 -16.12 27.88
CA ASN A 44 -11.65 -16.93 26.74
C ASN A 44 -10.13 -16.83 26.51
N ALA A 45 -9.58 -17.82 25.83
CA ALA A 45 -8.23 -17.74 25.31
C ALA A 45 -8.22 -16.72 24.17
N ASN A 46 -7.30 -15.75 24.20
CA ASN A 46 -7.12 -14.81 23.10
C ASN A 46 -6.73 -15.57 21.82
N ARG A 47 -7.21 -15.11 20.66
CA ARG A 47 -6.89 -15.66 19.34
C ARG A 47 -6.37 -14.54 18.45
N ALA A 48 -5.25 -14.81 17.80
CA ALA A 48 -4.59 -13.83 16.96
C ALA A 48 -5.48 -13.28 15.82
N PRO A 49 -5.27 -12.02 15.41
CA PRO A 49 -5.91 -11.44 14.24
C PRO A 49 -5.61 -12.23 12.96
N VAL A 50 -6.54 -12.23 12.00
CA VAL A 50 -6.42 -12.97 10.74
C VAL A 50 -6.53 -12.03 9.54
N PHE A 51 -5.57 -12.11 8.63
CA PHE A 51 -5.67 -11.41 7.34
C PHE A 51 -6.70 -12.09 6.43
N VAL A 52 -7.68 -11.31 5.99
CA VAL A 52 -8.66 -11.72 4.97
C VAL A 52 -8.15 -11.40 3.57
N SER A 53 -7.55 -10.22 3.41
CA SER A 53 -6.92 -9.78 2.16
C SER A 53 -5.87 -8.72 2.42
N ALA A 54 -4.88 -8.60 1.54
CA ALA A 54 -3.96 -7.47 1.51
C ALA A 54 -3.27 -7.37 0.15
N GLN A 55 -2.95 -6.15 -0.27
CA GLN A 55 -2.28 -5.89 -1.54
C GLN A 55 -1.49 -4.58 -1.53
N VAL A 56 -0.48 -4.52 -2.39
CA VAL A 56 0.10 -3.24 -2.84
C VAL A 56 -0.68 -2.80 -4.07
N ASN A 57 -1.23 -1.58 -4.04
CA ASN A 57 -2.05 -1.02 -5.11
C ASN A 57 -1.18 -0.53 -6.27
N ALA A 58 -1.83 -0.19 -7.39
CA ALA A 58 -1.14 0.31 -8.57
C ALA A 58 -0.40 1.63 -8.26
N PRO A 59 0.72 1.92 -8.97
CA PRO A 59 1.49 3.14 -8.75
C PRO A 59 0.62 4.40 -8.77
N GLY A 60 0.84 5.27 -7.78
CA GLY A 60 0.15 6.53 -7.60
C GLY A 60 -1.31 6.46 -7.17
N GLU A 61 -1.92 5.28 -7.04
CA GLU A 61 -3.26 5.18 -6.45
C GLU A 61 -3.21 5.39 -4.93
N ILE A 62 -4.00 6.33 -4.43
CA ILE A 62 -4.16 6.60 -2.99
C ILE A 62 -5.64 6.68 -2.61
N PHE A 63 -5.94 6.38 -1.35
CA PHE A 63 -7.26 6.41 -0.72
C PHE A 63 -7.27 7.43 0.40
N VAL A 64 -8.31 8.26 0.41
CA VAL A 64 -8.38 9.44 1.25
C VAL A 64 -9.76 9.52 1.88
N ARG A 65 -9.82 9.54 3.22
CA ARG A 65 -11.07 9.71 3.97
C ARG A 65 -11.53 11.17 4.06
N SER A 66 -10.64 12.13 3.91
CA SER A 66 -10.96 13.57 4.00
C SER A 66 -10.30 14.37 2.88
N PRO A 67 -10.94 14.41 1.69
CA PRO A 67 -10.41 15.10 0.53
C PRO A 67 -10.09 16.58 0.74
N SER A 68 -10.85 17.26 1.60
CA SER A 68 -10.62 18.68 1.93
C SER A 68 -9.23 18.92 2.53
N GLN A 69 -8.66 17.92 3.20
CA GLN A 69 -7.30 18.00 3.76
C GLN A 69 -6.21 17.75 2.71
N LEU A 70 -6.55 17.18 1.56
CA LEU A 70 -5.59 16.82 0.52
C LEU A 70 -4.97 18.08 -0.13
N GLY A 71 -5.81 19.09 -0.41
CA GLY A 71 -5.36 20.35 -1.02
C GLY A 71 -4.33 21.09 -0.17
N ASP A 72 -4.60 21.21 1.14
CA ASP A 72 -3.68 21.87 2.08
C ASP A 72 -2.40 21.07 2.33
N ARG A 73 -2.45 19.73 2.25
CA ARG A 73 -1.27 18.87 2.49
C ARG A 73 -0.38 18.69 1.28
N LEU A 74 -0.91 18.63 0.06
CA LEU A 74 -0.10 18.64 -1.17
C LEU A 74 0.81 19.87 -1.25
N VAL A 75 0.41 20.99 -0.65
CA VAL A 75 1.21 22.22 -0.57
C VAL A 75 2.22 22.17 0.59
N ARG A 76 1.86 21.57 1.73
CA ARG A 76 2.71 21.52 2.94
C ARG A 76 3.78 20.43 2.90
N GLU A 77 3.51 19.25 2.35
CA GLU A 77 4.47 18.14 2.31
C GLU A 77 5.62 18.34 1.31
N ILE A 78 5.52 19.28 0.37
CA ILE A 78 6.69 19.75 -0.39
C ILE A 78 7.77 20.31 0.56
N HIS A 79 7.40 20.72 1.79
CA HIS A 79 8.29 21.27 2.80
C HIS A 79 8.69 20.32 3.94
N ASP A 80 8.04 19.15 4.11
CA ASP A 80 8.41 18.21 5.18
C ASP A 80 9.56 17.30 4.72
N LYS A 81 10.80 17.76 4.98
CA LYS A 81 12.04 17.05 4.67
C LYS A 81 12.55 16.20 5.85
N ASP A 82 11.80 16.10 6.94
CA ASP A 82 12.28 15.50 8.19
C ASP A 82 12.20 13.95 8.17
N ARG A 83 11.53 13.36 7.18
CA ARG A 83 11.43 11.91 6.96
C ARG A 83 11.78 11.53 5.52
N ILE A 84 12.42 10.36 5.35
CA ILE A 84 12.77 9.81 4.03
C ILE A 84 11.51 9.41 3.24
N PHE A 85 10.43 9.03 3.96
CA PHE A 85 9.13 8.67 3.38
C PHE A 85 8.02 9.49 4.05
N PRO A 86 7.64 10.65 3.50
CA PRO A 86 6.40 11.29 3.91
C PRO A 86 5.22 10.38 3.57
N SER A 87 4.25 10.33 4.48
CA SER A 87 2.92 9.78 4.26
C SER A 87 1.91 10.89 4.46
N LEU A 88 0.80 10.88 3.71
CA LEU A 88 -0.14 12.00 3.74
C LEU A 88 -0.80 12.19 5.10
N ALA A 89 -0.69 11.20 6.02
CA ALA A 89 -1.14 11.17 7.41
C ALA A 89 -2.45 11.95 7.62
N LEU A 90 -3.43 11.75 6.73
CA LEU A 90 -4.68 12.48 6.72
C LEU A 90 -5.45 12.09 7.99
N ALA A 91 -5.99 13.07 8.70
CA ALA A 91 -6.70 12.77 9.93
C ALA A 91 -7.87 11.81 9.62
N PRO A 92 -8.22 10.89 10.54
CA PRO A 92 -9.40 10.08 10.37
C PRO A 92 -10.62 10.98 10.17
N GLY A 93 -11.12 11.05 8.94
CA GLY A 93 -12.45 11.59 8.69
C GLY A 93 -13.45 10.60 9.29
N GLN A 94 -14.15 11.01 10.33
CA GLN A 94 -15.27 10.23 10.87
C GLN A 94 -16.28 10.02 9.72
N ASP A 95 -16.63 8.76 9.46
CA ASP A 95 -17.74 8.28 8.61
C ASP A 95 -17.75 8.60 7.10
N THR A 96 -16.67 9.10 6.51
CA THR A 96 -16.63 9.25 5.03
C THR A 96 -15.97 8.02 4.38
N PRO A 97 -16.63 7.38 3.38
CA PRO A 97 -15.99 6.33 2.61
C PRO A 97 -14.69 6.84 1.97
N PRO A 98 -13.59 6.07 2.00
CA PRO A 98 -12.36 6.47 1.35
C PRO A 98 -12.58 6.69 -0.14
N GLN A 99 -12.12 7.84 -0.65
CA GLN A 99 -12.17 8.19 -2.07
C GLN A 99 -10.81 7.93 -2.72
N LYS A 100 -10.84 7.47 -3.97
CA LYS A 100 -9.65 7.17 -4.76
C LYS A 100 -9.12 8.43 -5.45
N TYR A 101 -7.85 8.73 -5.21
CA TYR A 101 -7.09 9.80 -5.87
C TYR A 101 -5.85 9.23 -6.55
N PHE A 102 -5.23 10.08 -7.36
CA PHE A 102 -3.94 9.81 -7.97
C PHE A 102 -2.90 10.81 -7.46
N LEU A 103 -1.78 10.31 -6.96
CA LEU A 103 -0.62 11.10 -6.57
C LEU A 103 0.67 10.44 -7.05
N GLN A 104 1.34 11.07 -8.01
CA GLN A 104 2.56 10.52 -8.62
C GLN A 104 3.65 10.26 -7.56
N GLY A 105 4.37 9.15 -7.70
CA GLY A 105 5.44 8.75 -6.78
C GLY A 105 4.95 8.05 -5.52
N PHE A 106 3.66 8.14 -5.17
CA PHE A 106 3.12 7.47 -3.99
C PHE A 106 2.78 6.00 -4.25
N ARG A 107 2.88 5.19 -3.20
CA ARG A 107 2.41 3.81 -3.15
C ARG A 107 1.44 3.62 -2.01
N MET A 108 0.40 2.85 -2.26
CA MET A 108 -0.60 2.51 -1.27
C MET A 108 -0.64 1.01 -1.03
N ILE A 109 -0.74 0.64 0.23
CA ILE A 109 -0.95 -0.72 0.70
C ILE A 109 -2.32 -0.76 1.36
N THR A 110 -3.14 -1.76 1.05
CA THR A 110 -4.47 -1.94 1.63
C THR A 110 -4.60 -3.34 2.19
N TRP A 111 -5.38 -3.49 3.26
CA TRP A 111 -5.62 -4.78 3.90
C TRP A 111 -7.00 -4.85 4.55
N LYS A 112 -7.43 -6.08 4.79
CA LYS A 112 -8.56 -6.41 5.65
C LYS A 112 -8.08 -7.44 6.67
N VAL A 113 -8.23 -7.10 7.94
CA VAL A 113 -7.93 -7.96 9.07
C VAL A 113 -9.20 -8.14 9.89
N GLU A 114 -9.43 -9.35 10.37
CA GLU A 114 -10.53 -9.68 11.27
C GLU A 114 -9.93 -10.28 12.54
N ASP A 115 -10.34 -9.76 13.69
CA ASP A 115 -10.00 -10.35 14.97
C ASP A 115 -11.13 -11.29 15.43
N PRO A 116 -10.86 -12.56 15.74
CA PRO A 116 -11.90 -13.51 16.13
C PRO A 116 -12.59 -13.19 17.46
N ASP A 117 -11.95 -12.45 18.35
CA ASP A 117 -12.45 -12.07 19.68
C ASP A 117 -13.05 -10.65 19.69
N GLY A 118 -12.89 -9.91 18.59
CA GLY A 118 -13.43 -8.56 18.40
C GLY A 118 -12.52 -7.47 18.95
N ASP A 119 -11.25 -7.79 19.15
CA ASP A 119 -10.24 -6.90 19.70
C ASP A 119 -9.83 -5.80 18.69
N GLU A 120 -9.42 -4.65 19.22
CA GLU A 120 -8.79 -3.60 18.43
C GLU A 120 -7.41 -4.06 17.94
N VAL A 121 -7.19 -3.93 16.63
CA VAL A 121 -5.97 -4.35 15.95
C VAL A 121 -5.19 -3.14 15.46
N GLU A 122 -3.90 -3.10 15.76
CA GLU A 122 -2.95 -2.16 15.18
C GLU A 122 -2.03 -2.84 14.17
N MET A 123 -1.63 -2.07 13.15
CA MET A 123 -0.81 -2.57 12.06
C MET A 123 0.59 -1.97 12.11
N LYS A 124 1.57 -2.83 11.82
CA LYS A 124 2.94 -2.44 11.52
C LYS A 124 3.25 -2.77 10.05
N VAL A 125 3.80 -1.78 9.35
CA VAL A 125 4.14 -1.87 7.94
C VAL A 125 5.65 -1.77 7.78
N GLU A 126 6.22 -2.78 7.13
CA GLU A 126 7.66 -2.87 6.88
C GLU A 126 7.93 -3.17 5.41
N PHE A 127 9.09 -2.76 4.93
CA PHE A 127 9.55 -3.03 3.58
C PHE A 127 10.96 -3.62 3.57
N ARG A 128 11.28 -4.30 2.47
CA ARG A 128 12.61 -4.85 2.23
C ARG A 128 12.94 -4.80 0.73
N PRO A 129 14.11 -4.29 0.32
CA PRO A 129 14.56 -4.40 -1.07
C PRO A 129 14.85 -5.86 -1.43
N GLU A 130 14.64 -6.23 -2.69
CA GLU A 130 14.99 -7.54 -3.21
C GLU A 130 16.47 -7.86 -2.94
N GLY A 131 16.74 -9.09 -2.50
CA GLY A 131 18.09 -9.53 -2.10
C GLY A 131 18.57 -9.00 -0.75
N GLY A 132 17.83 -8.08 -0.10
CA GLY A 132 18.11 -7.61 1.25
C GLY A 132 17.74 -8.63 2.33
N ALA A 133 18.49 -8.64 3.45
CA ALA A 133 18.18 -9.49 4.61
C ALA A 133 17.31 -8.78 5.66
N SER A 134 17.39 -7.45 5.74
CA SER A 134 16.76 -6.67 6.81
C SER A 134 15.43 -6.06 6.38
N TRP A 135 14.46 -6.07 7.31
CA TRP A 135 13.19 -5.35 7.18
C TRP A 135 13.29 -3.97 7.81
N TYR A 136 12.77 -2.96 7.12
CA TYR A 136 12.78 -1.57 7.56
C TYR A 136 11.34 -1.11 7.83
N THR A 137 11.14 -0.38 8.92
CA THR A 137 9.81 0.10 9.31
C THR A 137 9.40 1.32 8.48
N LEU A 138 8.24 1.26 7.83
CA LEU A 138 7.55 2.43 7.27
C LEU A 138 6.65 3.08 8.32
N ALA A 139 5.85 2.27 9.01
CA ALA A 139 4.92 2.74 10.03
C ALA A 139 4.64 1.69 11.11
N ARG A 140 4.18 2.16 12.26
CA ARG A 140 3.70 1.38 13.41
C ARG A 140 2.40 2.00 13.91
N HIS A 141 1.61 1.24 14.65
CA HIS A 141 0.37 1.72 15.27
C HIS A 141 -0.64 2.26 14.24
N VAL A 142 -0.68 1.67 13.04
CA VAL A 142 -1.62 2.07 11.98
C VAL A 142 -2.96 1.40 12.25
N LYS A 143 -3.98 2.22 12.57
CA LYS A 143 -5.35 1.75 12.86
C LYS A 143 -6.24 1.67 11.62
N ASP A 144 -5.85 2.34 10.54
CA ASP A 144 -6.57 2.29 9.28
C ASP A 144 -6.40 0.94 8.56
N SER A 145 -7.24 0.70 7.55
CA SER A 145 -7.16 -0.47 6.67
C SER A 145 -6.26 -0.25 5.45
N PHE A 146 -5.44 0.81 5.48
CA PHE A 146 -4.53 1.18 4.41
C PHE A 146 -3.40 2.06 4.93
N TYR A 147 -2.32 2.14 4.15
CA TYR A 147 -1.18 3.01 4.39
C TYR A 147 -0.56 3.45 3.06
N ASP A 148 -0.33 4.75 2.91
CA ASP A 148 0.40 5.34 1.80
C ASP A 148 1.79 5.83 2.21
N PHE A 149 2.71 5.86 1.24
CA PHE A 149 4.02 6.46 1.40
C PHE A 149 4.56 6.97 0.06
N ASP A 150 5.37 8.03 0.12
CA ASP A 150 6.13 8.52 -1.04
C ASP A 150 7.29 7.57 -1.36
N ALA A 151 7.21 6.87 -2.48
CA ALA A 151 8.24 5.92 -2.91
C ALA A 151 9.42 6.58 -3.65
N ARG A 152 9.41 7.91 -3.84
CA ARG A 152 10.55 8.64 -4.44
C ARG A 152 11.79 8.65 -3.55
N GLY A 153 11.62 8.39 -2.26
CA GLY A 153 12.73 8.16 -1.32
C GLY A 153 13.42 6.80 -1.50
N LEU A 154 12.85 5.89 -2.32
CA LEU A 154 13.41 4.56 -2.61
C LEU A 154 14.13 4.56 -3.96
N PRO A 155 15.31 3.94 -4.08
CA PRO A 155 15.90 3.64 -5.39
C PRO A 155 15.00 2.71 -6.22
N ASP A 156 15.13 2.79 -7.55
CA ASP A 156 14.42 1.89 -8.46
C ASP A 156 14.81 0.43 -8.18
N GLY A 157 13.82 -0.45 -8.14
CA GLY A 157 14.05 -1.85 -7.79
C GLY A 157 12.79 -2.62 -7.46
N LEU A 158 12.97 -3.89 -7.11
CA LEU A 158 11.91 -4.73 -6.54
C LEU A 158 11.98 -4.68 -5.02
N TYR A 159 10.80 -4.64 -4.41
CA TYR A 159 10.62 -4.53 -2.97
C TYR A 159 9.53 -5.48 -2.51
N ARG A 160 9.57 -5.87 -1.23
CA ARG A 160 8.52 -6.63 -0.57
C ARG A 160 7.97 -5.85 0.61
N ILE A 161 6.67 -6.01 0.87
CA ILE A 161 6.01 -5.51 2.08
C ILE A 161 5.76 -6.66 3.05
N ARG A 162 5.97 -6.38 4.33
CA ARG A 162 5.51 -7.20 5.45
C ARG A 162 4.53 -6.40 6.29
N LEU A 163 3.38 -7.01 6.56
CA LEU A 163 2.36 -6.51 7.46
C LEU A 163 2.37 -7.35 8.73
N THR A 164 2.29 -6.72 9.88
CA THR A 164 2.02 -7.38 11.17
C THR A 164 0.75 -6.78 11.76
N ALA A 165 -0.25 -7.62 12.00
CA ALA A 165 -1.47 -7.28 12.71
C ALA A 165 -1.33 -7.72 14.17
N ASP A 166 -1.61 -6.82 15.11
CA ASP A 166 -1.31 -6.98 16.54
C ASP A 166 -2.50 -6.53 17.39
N ASP A 167 -2.92 -7.35 18.35
CA ASP A 167 -4.07 -7.11 19.24
C ASP A 167 -3.69 -6.67 20.66
N ASP A 168 -2.42 -6.29 20.91
CA ASP A 168 -1.90 -6.01 22.26
C ASP A 168 -2.72 -4.96 23.02
N LEU A 169 -3.32 -3.97 22.32
CA LEU A 169 -4.08 -2.90 22.96
C LEU A 169 -5.36 -3.37 23.67
N SER A 170 -5.93 -4.49 23.24
CA SER A 170 -7.16 -5.05 23.83
C SER A 170 -6.86 -6.13 24.88
N ASN A 171 -5.59 -6.51 25.02
CA ASN A 171 -5.14 -7.60 25.86
C ASN A 171 -4.26 -7.08 27.02
N PRO A 172 -4.20 -7.79 28.17
CA PRO A 172 -3.22 -7.45 29.19
C PRO A 172 -1.80 -7.54 28.65
N GLU A 173 -0.90 -6.75 29.25
CA GLU A 173 0.51 -6.67 28.83
C GLU A 173 1.14 -8.06 28.66
N GLY A 174 1.68 -8.31 27.46
CA GLY A 174 2.33 -9.57 27.09
C GLY A 174 1.39 -10.75 26.78
N GLN A 175 0.07 -10.51 26.68
CA GLN A 175 -0.92 -11.53 26.33
C GLN A 175 -1.58 -11.32 24.97
N GLY A 176 -1.27 -10.22 24.28
CA GLY A 176 -1.69 -10.07 22.90
C GLY A 176 -0.91 -11.00 21.97
N LEU A 177 -1.47 -11.15 20.79
CA LEU A 177 -1.03 -12.03 19.73
C LEU A 177 -0.94 -11.22 18.43
N SER A 178 -0.06 -11.68 17.55
CA SER A 178 0.11 -11.07 16.24
C SER A 178 0.20 -12.09 15.12
N THR A 179 -0.21 -11.64 13.94
CA THR A 179 -0.10 -12.38 12.69
C THR A 179 0.71 -11.59 11.69
N VAL A 180 1.59 -12.27 10.96
CA VAL A 180 2.48 -11.68 9.95
C VAL A 180 2.06 -12.14 8.55
N LEU A 181 1.99 -11.20 7.61
CA LEU A 181 1.75 -11.47 6.19
C LEU A 181 2.80 -10.76 5.33
N GLU A 182 3.49 -11.52 4.48
CA GLU A 182 4.36 -10.97 3.43
C GLU A 182 3.59 -10.92 2.09
N LEU A 183 3.61 -9.77 1.43
CA LEU A 183 2.98 -9.58 0.13
C LEU A 183 3.90 -10.00 -1.02
N PRO A 184 3.36 -10.22 -2.24
CA PRO A 184 4.18 -10.37 -3.44
C PRO A 184 5.11 -9.17 -3.67
N ASP A 185 6.16 -9.38 -4.46
CA ASP A 185 7.09 -8.32 -4.82
C ASP A 185 6.39 -7.24 -5.66
N PHE A 186 6.75 -6.00 -5.40
CA PHE A 186 6.29 -4.84 -6.15
C PHE A 186 7.49 -4.02 -6.63
N ARG A 187 7.35 -3.41 -7.80
CA ARG A 187 8.41 -2.57 -8.37
C ARG A 187 8.25 -1.12 -7.95
N VAL A 188 9.35 -0.45 -7.60
CA VAL A 188 9.47 1.01 -7.56
C VAL A 188 10.25 1.44 -8.80
N ASP A 189 9.74 2.45 -9.49
CA ASP A 189 10.40 3.08 -10.64
C ASP A 189 10.13 4.59 -10.57
N ASN A 190 11.20 5.35 -10.38
CA ASN A 190 11.21 6.81 -10.32
C ASN A 190 11.97 7.39 -11.54
N THR A 191 12.43 6.55 -12.46
CA THR A 191 13.17 6.98 -13.65
C THR A 191 12.19 7.27 -14.79
N PRO A 192 12.16 8.51 -15.34
CA PRO A 192 11.34 8.80 -16.49
C PRO A 192 11.91 8.20 -17.79
N PRO A 193 11.06 7.99 -18.82
CA PRO A 193 11.51 7.55 -20.13
C PRO A 193 12.54 8.50 -20.75
N SER A 194 13.41 7.97 -21.59
CA SER A 194 14.29 8.74 -22.47
C SER A 194 13.66 8.90 -23.86
N ILE A 195 13.86 10.06 -24.50
CA ILE A 195 13.30 10.38 -25.82
C ILE A 195 14.42 10.78 -26.78
N GLY A 196 14.62 9.99 -27.83
CA GLY A 196 15.48 10.31 -28.97
C GLY A 196 14.65 10.85 -30.13
N LEU A 197 15.07 11.98 -30.71
CA LEU A 197 14.39 12.62 -31.84
C LEU A 197 15.34 12.68 -33.05
N LYS A 198 14.87 12.28 -34.22
CA LYS A 198 15.63 12.32 -35.49
C LYS A 198 14.72 12.70 -36.66
N PRO A 199 15.11 13.63 -37.54
CA PRO A 199 14.38 13.89 -38.78
C PRO A 199 14.27 12.62 -39.64
N GLU A 200 13.09 12.39 -40.24
CA GLU A 200 12.83 11.22 -41.08
C GLU A 200 12.26 11.64 -42.45
N GLY A 201 13.08 12.34 -43.24
CA GLY A 201 12.63 12.98 -44.46
C GLY A 201 11.82 14.25 -44.19
N THR A 202 11.08 14.71 -45.20
CA THR A 202 10.35 15.99 -45.12
C THR A 202 9.02 15.83 -44.39
N GLY A 203 8.75 16.68 -43.41
CA GLY A 203 7.48 16.71 -42.67
C GLY A 203 7.28 15.54 -41.69
N LYS A 204 8.36 14.83 -41.34
CA LYS A 204 8.34 13.70 -40.40
C LYS A 204 9.48 13.76 -39.41
N LEU A 205 9.19 13.39 -38.17
CA LEU A 205 10.14 13.27 -37.07
C LEU A 205 10.01 11.87 -36.48
N ALA A 206 11.07 11.07 -36.60
CA ALA A 206 11.18 9.80 -35.91
C ALA A 206 11.44 10.05 -34.41
N VAL A 207 10.69 9.33 -33.59
CA VAL A 207 10.77 9.36 -32.13
C VAL A 207 11.10 7.97 -31.64
N GLN A 208 12.15 7.84 -30.83
CA GLN A 208 12.43 6.64 -30.06
C GLN A 208 12.19 6.96 -28.58
N ALA A 209 11.21 6.31 -27.96
CA ALA A 209 11.04 6.34 -26.51
C ALA A 209 11.60 5.06 -25.90
N THR A 210 12.39 5.18 -24.84
CA THR A 210 12.99 4.03 -24.15
C THR A 210 12.90 4.20 -22.65
N ASP A 211 12.46 3.15 -21.96
CA ASP A 211 12.26 3.11 -20.52
C ASP A 211 12.72 1.76 -19.92
N ASN A 212 13.14 1.76 -18.65
CA ASN A 212 13.61 0.57 -17.95
C ASN A 212 12.50 -0.45 -17.68
N THR A 213 11.25 0.00 -17.54
CA THR A 213 10.07 -0.84 -17.38
C THR A 213 9.30 -0.99 -18.67
N ALA A 214 8.67 0.08 -19.12
CA ALA A 214 7.95 0.16 -20.37
C ALA A 214 7.59 1.61 -20.72
N VAL A 215 7.40 1.87 -22.00
CA VAL A 215 6.76 3.09 -22.48
C VAL A 215 5.25 2.83 -22.53
N GLN A 216 4.49 3.53 -21.69
CA GLN A 216 3.03 3.41 -21.63
C GLN A 216 2.35 4.22 -22.74
N ALA A 217 2.75 5.48 -22.93
CA ALA A 217 2.22 6.32 -24.00
C ALA A 217 3.26 7.36 -24.44
N VAL A 218 3.15 7.78 -25.70
CA VAL A 218 3.89 8.91 -26.26
C VAL A 218 2.89 9.85 -26.90
N ARG A 219 3.05 11.16 -26.69
CA ARG A 219 2.21 12.20 -27.29
C ARG A 219 3.07 13.32 -27.87
N ALA A 220 2.56 13.97 -28.91
CA ALA A 220 3.23 15.11 -29.53
C ALA A 220 2.31 16.32 -29.68
N SER A 221 2.92 17.50 -29.70
CA SER A 221 2.28 18.78 -30.02
C SER A 221 3.16 19.50 -31.04
N VAL A 222 2.54 19.97 -32.12
CA VAL A 222 3.20 20.77 -33.16
C VAL A 222 2.67 22.19 -33.03
N ASP A 223 3.55 23.17 -32.86
CA ASP A 223 3.23 24.60 -32.74
C ASP A 223 2.14 24.93 -31.70
N GLY A 224 2.20 24.24 -30.56
CA GLY A 224 1.28 24.46 -29.44
C GLY A 224 -0.14 23.94 -29.67
N GLN A 225 -0.37 23.13 -30.71
CA GLN A 225 -1.63 22.41 -30.90
C GLN A 225 -1.90 21.41 -29.76
N PRO A 226 -3.16 20.98 -29.55
CA PRO A 226 -3.47 19.97 -28.54
C PRO A 226 -2.60 18.72 -28.68
N TRP A 227 -2.20 18.15 -27.55
CA TRP A 227 -1.43 16.91 -27.52
C TRP A 227 -2.18 15.77 -28.22
N GLN A 228 -1.51 15.08 -29.13
CA GLN A 228 -2.01 13.89 -29.80
C GLN A 228 -1.20 12.68 -29.39
N THR A 229 -1.88 11.62 -28.96
CA THR A 229 -1.25 10.31 -28.70
C THR A 229 -0.73 9.74 -30.01
N LEU A 230 0.52 9.29 -30.00
CA LEU A 230 1.16 8.64 -31.14
C LEU A 230 0.94 7.13 -31.07
N GLU A 231 0.66 6.54 -32.22
CA GLU A 231 0.64 5.09 -32.39
C GLU A 231 2.07 4.58 -32.61
N ALA A 232 2.42 3.48 -31.94
CA ALA A 232 3.72 2.85 -32.12
C ALA A 232 3.83 2.25 -33.54
N VAL A 233 5.04 2.25 -34.09
CA VAL A 233 5.31 1.60 -35.38
C VAL A 233 4.96 0.12 -35.30
N ALA A 234 4.22 -0.38 -36.30
CA ALA A 234 3.71 -1.75 -36.30
C ALA A 234 4.84 -2.79 -36.36
N GLY A 235 4.66 -3.91 -35.67
CA GLY A 235 5.62 -5.03 -35.67
C GLY A 235 6.76 -4.90 -34.67
N GLU A 236 6.80 -3.83 -33.86
CA GLU A 236 7.73 -3.74 -32.73
C GLU A 236 7.23 -4.58 -31.54
N GLU A 237 7.96 -5.64 -31.22
CA GLU A 237 7.76 -6.45 -30.03
C GLU A 237 8.70 -5.96 -28.91
N GLY A 238 8.13 -5.39 -27.84
CA GLY A 238 8.88 -4.96 -26.66
C GLY A 238 8.34 -3.68 -26.05
N GLY A 239 7.92 -3.73 -24.78
CA GLY A 239 7.37 -2.56 -24.08
C GLY A 239 8.40 -1.49 -23.72
N ARG A 240 9.69 -1.86 -23.61
CA ARG A 240 10.77 -0.99 -23.10
C ARG A 240 11.30 0.02 -24.09
N SER A 241 11.30 -0.28 -25.38
CA SER A 241 11.73 0.68 -26.41
C SER A 241 10.73 0.65 -27.53
N ARG A 242 10.16 1.80 -27.88
CA ARG A 242 9.15 1.94 -28.91
C ARG A 242 9.41 3.12 -29.82
N SER A 243 9.14 2.93 -31.10
CA SER A 243 9.32 3.92 -32.15
C SER A 243 7.99 4.53 -32.55
N TYR A 244 8.00 5.81 -32.85
CA TYR A 244 6.83 6.59 -33.26
C TYR A 244 7.24 7.58 -34.35
N VAL A 245 6.25 8.11 -35.07
CA VAL A 245 6.46 9.14 -36.08
C VAL A 245 5.51 10.30 -35.80
N VAL A 246 6.06 11.51 -35.71
CA VAL A 246 5.28 12.74 -35.71
C VAL A 246 5.27 13.32 -37.13
N THR A 247 4.10 13.61 -37.66
CA THR A 247 3.94 14.33 -38.92
C THR A 247 3.72 15.81 -38.66
N TYR A 248 4.36 16.66 -39.47
CA TYR A 248 4.24 18.11 -39.40
C TYR A 248 4.26 18.70 -40.82
N PRO A 249 3.76 19.94 -41.03
CA PRO A 249 3.79 20.55 -42.34
C PRO A 249 5.22 20.64 -42.90
N ALA A 250 5.38 20.28 -44.18
CA ALA A 250 6.69 20.18 -44.83
C ALA A 250 7.40 21.53 -45.01
N SER A 251 6.67 22.63 -44.95
CA SER A 251 7.16 23.99 -45.19
C SER A 251 6.99 24.85 -43.96
N GLY A 252 8.03 25.62 -43.65
CA GLY A 252 8.02 26.51 -42.51
C GLY A 252 8.71 25.91 -41.30
N ARG A 253 8.94 26.78 -40.33
CA ARG A 253 9.63 26.44 -39.09
C ARG A 253 8.60 26.04 -38.04
N HIS A 254 8.71 24.81 -37.56
CA HIS A 254 7.79 24.22 -36.61
C HIS A 254 8.52 23.85 -35.31
N TRP A 255 7.88 24.13 -34.18
CA TRP A 255 8.31 23.64 -32.87
C TRP A 255 7.48 22.41 -32.50
N ILE A 256 8.16 21.30 -32.32
CA ILE A 256 7.55 20.00 -32.04
C ILE A 256 7.95 19.60 -30.63
N ALA A 257 6.99 19.43 -29.74
CA ALA A 257 7.20 18.80 -28.45
C ALA A 257 6.73 17.36 -28.48
N VAL A 258 7.51 16.49 -27.84
CA VAL A 258 7.19 15.07 -27.67
C VAL A 258 7.32 14.74 -26.20
N GLN A 259 6.30 14.08 -25.65
CA GLN A 259 6.29 13.62 -24.27
C GLN A 259 6.09 12.10 -24.24
N ALA A 260 6.85 11.42 -23.40
CA ALA A 260 6.71 9.99 -23.12
C ALA A 260 6.39 9.78 -21.64
N VAL A 261 5.53 8.80 -21.35
CA VAL A 261 5.13 8.40 -20.01
C VAL A 261 5.24 6.89 -19.84
N ASP A 262 5.71 6.45 -18.68
CA ASP A 262 5.82 5.04 -18.29
C ASP A 262 4.57 4.57 -17.49
N PRO A 263 4.47 3.26 -17.12
CA PRO A 263 3.39 2.76 -16.26
C PRO A 263 3.36 3.33 -14.83
N PHE A 264 4.45 3.92 -14.36
CA PHE A 264 4.58 4.54 -13.04
C PHE A 264 4.25 6.04 -13.06
N ARG A 265 3.88 6.56 -14.23
CA ARG A 265 3.58 7.97 -14.53
C ARG A 265 4.78 8.89 -14.42
N ASN A 266 6.00 8.38 -14.55
CA ASN A 266 7.16 9.22 -14.79
C ASN A 266 7.08 9.75 -16.22
N GLU A 267 7.33 11.05 -16.37
CA GLU A 267 7.19 11.76 -17.64
C GLU A 267 8.51 12.42 -18.06
N ALA A 268 8.81 12.36 -19.36
CA ALA A 268 9.88 13.15 -19.97
C ALA A 268 9.34 13.93 -21.16
N THR A 269 9.89 15.13 -21.39
CA THR A 269 9.57 15.95 -22.56
C THR A 269 10.84 16.27 -23.33
N ALA A 270 10.81 16.10 -24.64
CA ALA A 270 11.83 16.55 -25.57
C ALA A 270 11.21 17.49 -26.61
N SER A 271 12.03 18.33 -27.24
CA SER A 271 11.56 19.19 -28.32
C SER A 271 12.50 19.19 -29.50
N TRP A 272 11.94 19.43 -30.68
CA TRP A 272 12.65 19.57 -31.93
C TRP A 272 12.18 20.85 -32.65
N LEU A 273 13.13 21.63 -33.14
CA LEU A 273 12.86 22.79 -33.97
C LEU A 273 13.26 22.43 -35.40
N THR A 274 12.30 22.46 -36.32
CA THR A 274 12.59 22.12 -37.71
C THR A 274 13.52 23.16 -38.34
N GLY A 275 14.24 22.73 -39.38
CA GLY A 275 14.97 23.66 -40.24
C GLY A 275 14.04 24.65 -40.93
N PRO A 276 14.59 25.74 -41.49
CA PRO A 276 13.84 26.68 -42.31
C PRO A 276 13.20 26.03 -43.53
#